data_AF-A0A7S2MNE1-F1
#
_entry.id   AF-A0A7S2MNE1-F1
#
_cell.length_a   1.000
_cell.length_b   1.000
_cell.length_c   1.000
_cell.angle_alpha   90.00
_cell.angle_beta   90.00
_cell.angle_gamma   90.00
#
_symmetry.space_group_name_H-M   'P 1'
#
loop_
_entity.id
_entity.type
_entity.pdbx_description
1 polymer ?
#
loop_
_entity_poly.entity_id
_entity_poly.type
_entity_poly.pdbx_seq_one_letter_code
_entity_poly.pdbx_strand_id
1 'polypeptide(L)'
;WGALKVGADAEAYLLRRCIDHLLWITTPEATCRLIATGAAHANMAREYSGLNVSAEYFKKQRHSSLPAFALHMLRAWSDGIGASAVVMTYSPLVSKLPEIMLSGDESNRIPVATATLTHVILHELDQERELRAKISDFFDGVTAKKDRQRKGPVVLVVQCDPLATSLRRIEHAKFLIENTRVR
;
A
#
# COMPACT_ATOMS: atom_id res chain seq x y z
N TRP A 1 20.80 32.25 11.13
CA TRP A 1 19.70 31.32 10.82
C TRP A 1 18.78 32.00 9.81
N GLY A 2 19.14 31.92 8.53
CA GLY A 2 18.38 32.56 7.45
C GLY A 2 17.12 31.76 7.18
N ALA A 3 15.96 32.40 7.31
CA ALA A 3 14.70 31.83 6.86
C ALA A 3 14.80 31.62 5.34
N LEU A 4 14.77 30.36 4.90
CA LEU A 4 14.46 30.05 3.50
C LEU A 4 13.09 30.67 3.21
N LYS A 5 13.06 31.71 2.37
CA LYS A 5 11.83 32.16 1.72
C LYS A 5 11.40 31.04 0.76
N VAL A 6 10.65 30.08 1.28
CA VAL A 6 9.89 29.14 0.46
C VAL A 6 8.92 30.00 -0.34
N GLY A 7 9.12 30.10 -1.66
CA GLY A 7 8.22 30.87 -2.51
C GLY A 7 6.79 30.35 -2.41
N ALA A 8 5.79 31.21 -2.62
CA ALA A 8 4.37 30.83 -2.58
C ALA A 8 4.05 29.58 -3.42
N ASP A 9 4.78 29.37 -4.52
CA ASP A 9 4.66 28.19 -5.38
C ASP A 9 5.11 26.89 -4.69
N ALA A 10 6.13 26.94 -3.85
CA ALA A 10 6.62 25.79 -3.10
C ALA A 10 5.67 25.43 -1.94
N GLU A 11 5.04 26.43 -1.30
CA GLU A 11 3.99 26.19 -0.31
C GLU A 11 2.76 25.54 -0.95
N ALA A 12 2.27 26.09 -2.07
CA ALA A 12 1.15 25.52 -2.81
C ALA A 12 1.44 24.09 -3.30
N TYR A 13 2.67 23.83 -3.74
CA TYR A 13 3.12 22.48 -4.12
C TYR A 13 3.11 21.51 -2.94
N LEU A 14 3.67 21.90 -1.79
CA LEU A 14 3.70 21.06 -0.59
C LEU A 14 2.30 20.75 -0.09
N LEU A 15 1.43 21.75 -0.03
CA LEU A 15 0.06 21.58 0.42
C LEU A 15 -0.73 20.65 -0.51
N ARG A 16 -0.53 20.78 -1.83
CA ARG A 16 -1.09 19.83 -2.81
C ARG A 16 -0.61 18.40 -2.56
N ARG A 17 0.67 18.19 -2.24
CA ARG A 17 1.22 16.86 -1.90
C ARG A 17 0.62 16.31 -0.61
N CYS A 18 0.41 17.16 0.40
CA CYS A 18 -0.27 16.77 1.62
C CYS A 18 -1.72 16.34 1.36
N ILE A 19 -2.47 17.08 0.53
CA ILE A 19 -3.85 16.72 0.17
C ILE A 19 -3.87 15.40 -0.61
N ASP A 20 -2.97 15.22 -1.58
CA ASP A 20 -2.82 13.96 -2.31
C ASP A 20 -2.60 12.77 -1.35
N HIS A 21 -1.73 12.93 -0.34
CA HIS A 21 -1.50 11.93 0.70
C HIS A 21 -2.73 11.68 1.60
N LEU A 22 -3.50 12.72 1.93
CA LEU A 22 -4.73 12.55 2.69
C LEU A 22 -5.80 11.79 1.89
N LEU A 23 -5.86 12.00 0.58
CA LEU A 23 -6.78 11.26 -0.29
C LEU A 23 -6.48 9.76 -0.32
N TRP A 24 -5.23 9.35 -0.12
CA TRP A 24 -4.84 7.93 -0.04
C TRP A 24 -5.48 7.17 1.13
N ILE A 25 -5.84 7.88 2.20
CA ILE A 25 -6.42 7.28 3.42
C ILE A 25 -7.89 7.66 3.61
N THR A 26 -8.48 8.37 2.65
CA THR A 26 -9.87 8.81 2.70
C THR A 26 -10.79 7.68 2.25
N THR A 27 -11.98 7.56 2.84
CA THR A 27 -12.97 6.56 2.41
C THR A 27 -13.70 7.02 1.13
N PRO A 28 -14.23 6.10 0.29
CA PRO A 28 -14.95 6.49 -0.91
C PRO A 28 -16.21 7.32 -0.57
N GLU A 29 -16.88 7.06 0.55
CA GLU A 29 -18.06 7.82 0.99
C GLU A 29 -17.70 9.26 1.37
N ALA A 30 -16.58 9.45 2.08
CA ALA A 30 -16.10 10.78 2.43
C ALA A 30 -15.73 11.58 1.17
N THR A 31 -15.07 10.93 0.21
CA THR A 31 -14.74 11.53 -1.10
C THR A 31 -16.00 11.90 -1.88
N CYS A 32 -17.00 11.02 -1.93
CA CYS A 32 -18.28 11.30 -2.61
C CYS A 32 -19.03 12.47 -1.94
N ARG A 33 -19.08 12.54 -0.60
CA ARG A 33 -19.70 13.68 0.11
C ARG A 33 -19.01 15.00 -0.22
N LEU A 34 -17.68 14.98 -0.28
CA LEU A 34 -16.88 16.16 -0.61
C LEU A 34 -17.16 16.65 -2.03
N ILE A 35 -17.25 15.73 -3.00
CA ILE A 35 -17.59 16.04 -4.40
C ILE A 35 -19.03 16.56 -4.52
N ALA A 36 -19.97 15.94 -3.80
CA ALA A 36 -21.38 16.35 -3.80
C ALA A 36 -21.60 17.74 -3.19
N THR A 37 -20.76 18.14 -2.22
CA THR A 37 -20.79 19.46 -1.58
C THR A 37 -20.10 20.50 -2.48
N GLY A 38 -20.54 20.64 -3.73
CA GLY A 38 -19.81 21.25 -4.86
C GLY A 38 -19.07 22.56 -4.60
N ALA A 39 -19.51 23.39 -3.65
CA ALA A 39 -18.76 24.57 -3.19
C ALA A 39 -17.39 24.25 -2.58
N ALA A 40 -17.28 23.21 -1.74
CA ALA A 40 -16.01 22.76 -1.16
C ALA A 40 -15.06 22.21 -2.23
N HIS A 41 -15.59 21.42 -3.17
CA HIS A 41 -14.82 20.89 -4.29
C HIS A 41 -14.30 22.00 -5.22
N ALA A 42 -15.13 23.00 -5.53
CA ALA A 42 -14.73 24.16 -6.33
C ALA A 42 -13.68 25.03 -5.61
N ASN A 43 -13.82 25.24 -4.30
CA ASN A 43 -12.85 25.99 -3.51
C ASN A 43 -11.49 25.29 -3.49
N MET A 44 -11.44 23.97 -3.31
CA MET A 44 -10.19 23.21 -3.39
C MET A 44 -9.54 23.28 -4.77
N ALA A 45 -10.32 23.20 -5.85
CA ALA A 45 -9.77 23.33 -7.20
C ALA A 45 -9.16 24.72 -7.43
N ARG A 46 -9.78 25.78 -6.90
CA ARG A 46 -9.29 27.15 -6.99
C ARG A 46 -8.04 27.39 -6.13
N GLU A 47 -8.04 26.88 -4.91
CA GLU A 47 -6.97 27.13 -3.92
C GLU A 47 -5.73 26.25 -4.14
N TYR A 48 -5.90 25.03 -4.69
CA TYR A 48 -4.83 24.03 -4.80
C TYR A 48 -4.48 23.71 -6.25
N SER A 49 -4.27 24.74 -7.07
CA SER A 49 -3.72 24.63 -8.43
C SER A 49 -4.50 23.66 -9.34
N GLY A 50 -5.84 23.72 -9.31
CA GLY A 50 -6.70 22.88 -10.16
C GLY A 50 -6.82 21.43 -9.69
N LEU A 51 -6.62 21.14 -8.40
CA LEU A 51 -6.78 19.80 -7.86
C LEU A 51 -8.19 19.26 -8.14
N ASN A 52 -8.25 18.19 -8.94
CA ASN A 52 -9.48 17.46 -9.21
C ASN A 52 -9.52 16.21 -8.33
N VAL A 53 -10.20 16.31 -7.18
CA VAL A 53 -10.27 15.25 -6.17
C VAL A 53 -10.85 13.96 -6.75
N SER A 54 -11.88 14.06 -7.58
CA SER A 54 -12.50 12.90 -8.22
C SER A 54 -11.52 12.15 -9.14
N ALA A 55 -10.79 12.89 -9.98
CA ALA A 55 -9.80 12.31 -10.87
C ALA A 55 -8.62 11.70 -10.10
N GLU A 56 -8.16 12.35 -9.04
CA GLU A 56 -7.07 11.84 -8.20
C GLU A 56 -7.49 10.52 -7.53
N TYR A 57 -8.59 10.54 -6.78
CA TYR A 57 -9.04 9.40 -6.00
C TYR A 57 -9.48 8.20 -6.87
N PHE A 58 -10.41 8.42 -7.82
CA PHE A 58 -11.02 7.30 -8.56
C PHE A 58 -10.23 6.82 -9.77
N LYS A 59 -9.40 7.68 -10.38
CA LYS A 59 -8.66 7.32 -11.61
C LYS A 59 -7.19 7.01 -11.34
N LYS A 60 -6.54 7.75 -10.44
CA LYS A 60 -5.09 7.60 -10.20
C LYS A 60 -4.76 6.71 -9.01
N GLN A 61 -5.43 6.88 -7.87
CA GLN A 61 -5.03 6.22 -6.62
C GLN A 61 -5.48 4.75 -6.47
N ARG A 62 -6.17 4.15 -7.47
CA ARG A 62 -6.45 2.70 -7.55
C ARG A 62 -6.97 2.05 -6.25
N HIS A 63 -8.00 2.64 -5.64
CA HIS A 63 -8.66 2.15 -4.42
C HIS A 63 -9.62 0.96 -4.63
N SER A 64 -9.67 0.37 -5.83
CA SER A 64 -10.73 -0.59 -6.20
C SER A 64 -10.52 -2.00 -5.67
N SER A 65 -9.27 -2.47 -5.61
CA SER A 65 -8.95 -3.81 -5.10
C SER A 65 -7.46 -3.93 -4.76
N LEU A 66 -7.14 -4.85 -3.83
CA LEU A 66 -5.74 -5.11 -3.46
C LEU A 66 -4.86 -5.54 -4.65
N PRO A 67 -5.32 -6.40 -5.59
CA PRO A 67 -4.54 -6.72 -6.79
C PRO A 67 -4.26 -5.52 -7.68
N ALA A 68 -5.26 -4.65 -7.89
CA ALA A 68 -5.08 -3.43 -8.67
C ALA A 68 -4.06 -2.49 -7.99
N PHE A 69 -4.19 -2.30 -6.68
CA PHE A 69 -3.24 -1.51 -5.90
C PHE A 69 -1.81 -2.10 -5.99
N ALA A 70 -1.66 -3.39 -5.75
CA ALA A 70 -0.36 -4.06 -5.74
C ALA A 70 0.35 -3.98 -7.10
N LEU A 71 -0.38 -4.13 -8.21
CA LEU A 71 0.19 -4.09 -9.56
C LEU A 71 0.66 -2.69 -9.96
N HIS A 72 -0.16 -1.68 -9.70
CA HIS A 72 0.06 -0.32 -10.22
C HIS A 72 0.84 0.57 -9.26
N MET A 73 0.63 0.41 -7.95
CA MET A 73 1.16 1.35 -6.95
C MET A 73 2.47 0.89 -6.33
N LEU A 74 2.60 -0.40 -5.98
CA LEU A 74 3.84 -0.87 -5.34
C LEU A 74 5.07 -0.70 -6.25
N ARG A 75 4.91 -0.79 -7.57
CA ARG A 75 6.01 -0.49 -8.50
C ARG A 75 6.41 0.97 -8.47
N ALA A 76 5.45 1.88 -8.42
CA ALA A 76 5.69 3.31 -8.36
C ALA A 76 6.29 3.74 -7.00
N TRP A 77 6.06 2.97 -5.94
CA TRP A 77 6.53 3.24 -4.58
C TRP A 77 7.77 2.42 -4.19
N SER A 78 8.32 1.64 -5.12
CA SER A 78 9.50 0.83 -4.85
C SER A 78 10.72 1.72 -4.69
N ASP A 79 11.48 1.47 -3.63
CA ASP A 79 12.88 1.88 -3.57
C ASP A 79 13.76 0.79 -4.21
N GLY A 80 15.09 0.96 -4.13
CA GLY A 80 16.05 -0.01 -4.67
C GLY A 80 16.00 -1.41 -4.03
N ILE A 81 15.23 -1.59 -2.95
CA ILE A 81 15.04 -2.86 -2.24
C ILE A 81 13.65 -3.44 -2.58
N GLY A 82 12.62 -2.60 -2.65
CA GLY A 82 11.25 -2.99 -2.94
C GLY A 82 10.25 -1.94 -2.46
N ALA A 83 8.97 -2.30 -2.36
CA ALA A 83 7.95 -1.44 -1.77
C ALA A 83 7.35 -2.06 -0.52
N SER A 84 7.01 -1.22 0.45
CA SER A 84 6.32 -1.59 1.69
C SER A 84 5.14 -0.65 1.89
N ALA A 85 3.96 -1.19 2.18
CA ALA A 85 2.75 -0.40 2.37
C ALA A 85 1.85 -1.05 3.43
N VAL A 86 1.18 -0.20 4.21
CA VAL A 86 0.12 -0.61 5.13
C VAL A 86 -1.21 -0.29 4.46
N VAL A 87 -2.05 -1.32 4.29
CA VAL A 87 -3.35 -1.18 3.63
C VAL A 87 -4.45 -1.43 4.66
N MET A 88 -5.45 -0.54 4.69
CA MET A 88 -6.65 -0.69 5.49
C MET A 88 -7.79 -1.20 4.61
N THR A 89 -8.60 -2.12 5.12
CA THR A 89 -9.80 -2.58 4.42
C THR A 89 -10.95 -2.76 5.39
N TYR A 90 -12.15 -2.49 4.90
CA TYR A 90 -13.41 -2.83 5.55
C TYR A 90 -14.04 -4.10 4.95
N SER A 91 -13.45 -4.64 3.88
CA SER A 91 -13.87 -5.93 3.33
C SER A 91 -13.51 -7.05 4.29
N PRO A 92 -14.28 -8.15 4.35
CA PRO A 92 -13.90 -9.33 5.11
C PRO A 92 -12.48 -9.80 4.75
N LEU A 93 -11.75 -10.23 5.78
CA LEU A 93 -10.46 -10.87 5.63
C LEU A 93 -10.65 -12.27 5.05
N VAL A 94 -9.90 -12.62 4.00
CA VAL A 94 -10.06 -13.89 3.27
C VAL A 94 -8.79 -14.72 3.38
N SER A 95 -8.92 -15.99 3.79
CA SER A 95 -7.78 -16.94 3.82
C SER A 95 -7.28 -17.29 2.42
N LYS A 96 -8.16 -17.17 1.41
CA LYS A 96 -7.87 -17.39 -0.01
C LYS A 96 -7.31 -16.15 -0.72
N LEU A 97 -6.70 -15.22 0.02
CA LEU A 97 -6.08 -14.03 -0.57
C LEU A 97 -5.06 -14.37 -1.68
N PRO A 98 -4.23 -15.42 -1.57
CA PRO A 98 -3.34 -15.80 -2.67
C PRO A 98 -4.09 -16.12 -3.96
N GLU A 99 -5.20 -16.87 -3.87
CA GLU A 99 -6.03 -17.19 -5.02
C GLU A 99 -6.59 -15.91 -5.65
N ILE A 100 -7.09 -14.97 -4.85
CA ILE A 100 -7.64 -13.69 -5.34
C ILE A 100 -6.57 -12.82 -5.99
N MET A 101 -5.37 -12.77 -5.41
CA MET A 101 -4.23 -12.03 -5.97
C MET A 101 -3.73 -12.62 -7.29
N LEU A 102 -3.92 -13.92 -7.48
CA LEU A 102 -3.46 -14.67 -8.66
C LEU A 102 -4.56 -14.96 -9.69
N SER A 103 -5.85 -14.85 -9.35
CA SER A 103 -7.00 -15.15 -10.23
C SER A 103 -7.61 -13.91 -10.90
N GLY A 104 -7.04 -12.73 -10.70
CA GLY A 104 -7.53 -11.48 -11.28
C GLY A 104 -7.57 -11.47 -12.81
N ASP A 105 -8.55 -10.72 -13.33
CA ASP A 105 -8.83 -10.51 -14.76
C ASP A 105 -7.59 -10.06 -15.56
N GLU A 106 -7.49 -10.44 -16.85
CA GLU A 106 -6.25 -10.39 -17.64
C GLU A 106 -5.56 -9.01 -17.70
N SER A 107 -6.32 -7.93 -17.52
CA SER A 107 -5.86 -6.54 -17.53
C SER A 107 -5.19 -6.06 -16.23
N ASN A 108 -5.31 -6.83 -15.14
CA ASN A 108 -4.84 -6.45 -13.80
C ASN A 108 -3.89 -7.50 -13.18
N ARG A 109 -3.24 -8.30 -14.04
CA ARG A 109 -2.33 -9.38 -13.61
C ARG A 109 -1.04 -8.84 -13.01
N ILE A 110 -0.80 -9.16 -11.74
CA ILE A 110 0.54 -9.58 -11.34
C ILE A 110 0.82 -10.83 -12.19
N PRO A 111 1.90 -10.92 -13.00
CA PRO A 111 2.07 -12.02 -13.95
C PRO A 111 2.05 -13.37 -13.23
N VAL A 112 0.88 -14.00 -13.27
CA VAL A 112 0.44 -15.11 -12.41
C VAL A 112 1.35 -16.32 -12.55
N ALA A 113 1.87 -16.55 -13.76
CA ALA A 113 2.81 -17.62 -14.04
C ALA A 113 4.17 -17.47 -13.33
N THR A 114 4.46 -16.32 -12.73
CA THR A 114 5.80 -15.98 -12.24
C THR A 114 5.82 -15.33 -10.85
N ALA A 115 4.66 -14.93 -10.33
CA ALA A 115 4.56 -14.26 -9.05
C ALA A 115 4.65 -15.26 -7.90
N THR A 116 5.48 -14.98 -6.90
CA THR A 116 5.51 -15.74 -5.64
C THR A 116 4.82 -14.92 -4.56
N LEU A 117 3.76 -15.46 -3.95
CA LEU A 117 3.06 -14.77 -2.86
C LEU A 117 3.13 -15.59 -1.57
N THR A 118 3.60 -14.94 -0.51
CA THR A 118 3.61 -15.46 0.86
C THR A 118 2.55 -14.73 1.65
N HIS A 119 1.56 -15.46 2.17
CA HIS A 119 0.49 -14.91 2.99
C HIS A 119 0.66 -15.35 4.44
N VAL A 120 0.58 -14.39 5.35
CA VAL A 120 0.70 -14.61 6.80
C VAL A 120 -0.49 -13.96 7.47
N ILE A 121 -1.26 -14.74 8.23
CA ILE A 121 -2.38 -14.25 9.03
C ILE A 121 -1.89 -14.12 10.48
N LEU A 122 -1.76 -12.88 10.95
CA LEU A 122 -1.01 -12.56 12.16
C LEU A 122 -1.65 -13.12 13.45
N HIS A 123 -2.98 -13.22 13.49
CA HIS A 123 -3.73 -13.78 14.62
C HIS A 123 -3.83 -15.30 14.60
N GLU A 124 -3.39 -15.97 13.53
CA GLU A 124 -3.29 -17.44 13.49
C GLU A 124 -1.92 -17.95 13.97
N LEU A 125 -0.96 -17.03 14.16
CA LEU A 125 0.35 -17.38 14.70
C LEU A 125 0.28 -17.30 16.23
N ASP A 126 0.74 -18.32 16.92
CA ASP A 126 0.79 -18.29 18.39
C ASP A 126 2.11 -17.71 18.91
N GLN A 127 3.19 -17.89 18.14
CA GLN A 127 4.54 -17.55 18.58
C GLN A 127 5.23 -16.52 17.68
N GLU A 128 6.00 -15.62 18.29
CA GLU A 128 6.87 -14.68 17.56
C GLU A 128 7.89 -15.41 16.69
N ARG A 129 8.38 -16.57 17.14
CA ARG A 129 9.35 -17.39 16.40
C ARG A 129 8.83 -17.78 15.03
N GLU A 130 7.54 -18.13 14.91
CA GLU A 130 6.91 -18.52 13.65
C GLU A 130 6.81 -17.32 12.69
N LEU A 131 6.45 -16.14 13.21
CA LEU A 131 6.42 -14.92 12.42
C LEU A 131 7.80 -14.58 11.87
N ARG A 132 8.84 -14.65 12.73
CA ARG A 132 10.22 -14.42 12.32
C ARG A 132 10.70 -15.41 11.27
N ALA A 133 10.36 -16.69 11.43
CA ALA A 133 10.70 -17.72 10.46
C ALA A 133 10.05 -17.41 9.10
N LYS A 134 8.73 -17.17 9.06
CA LYS A 134 8.02 -16.85 7.80
C LYS A 134 8.55 -15.60 7.11
N ILE A 135 8.92 -14.56 7.86
CA ILE A 135 9.52 -13.34 7.31
C ILE A 135 10.93 -13.64 6.76
N SER A 136 11.75 -14.38 7.52
CA SER A 136 13.12 -14.71 7.09
C SER A 136 13.09 -15.59 5.85
N ASP A 137 12.29 -16.66 5.84
CA ASP A 137 12.11 -17.56 4.69
C ASP A 137 11.70 -16.81 3.42
N PHE A 138 10.85 -15.79 3.56
CA PHE A 138 10.47 -14.92 2.45
C PHE A 138 11.68 -14.16 1.89
N PHE A 139 12.43 -13.44 2.73
CA PHE A 139 13.56 -12.62 2.29
C PHE A 139 14.76 -13.46 1.84
N ASP A 140 15.05 -14.57 2.50
CA ASP A 140 16.06 -15.55 2.08
C ASP A 140 15.70 -16.13 0.72
N GLY A 141 14.42 -16.46 0.52
CA GLY A 141 13.89 -16.87 -0.77
C GLY A 141 13.97 -15.77 -1.84
N VAL A 142 13.95 -14.48 -1.47
CA VAL A 142 14.21 -13.36 -2.38
C VAL A 142 15.67 -13.32 -2.80
N THR A 143 16.59 -13.40 -1.84
CA THR A 143 18.05 -13.29 -2.06
C THR A 143 18.61 -14.50 -2.80
N ALA A 144 18.25 -15.72 -2.40
CA ALA A 144 18.75 -16.96 -3.02
C ALA A 144 18.33 -17.11 -4.49
N LYS A 145 17.20 -16.50 -4.88
CA LYS A 145 16.68 -16.55 -6.26
C LYS A 145 17.09 -15.34 -7.10
N LYS A 146 18.03 -14.50 -6.64
CA LYS A 146 18.67 -13.46 -7.49
C LYS A 146 19.53 -14.08 -8.61
N ASP A 147 19.81 -15.38 -8.55
CA ASP A 147 20.46 -16.12 -9.63
C ASP A 147 19.52 -16.39 -10.82
N ARG A 148 19.49 -15.45 -11.76
CA ARG A 148 19.15 -15.54 -13.22
C ARG A 148 17.85 -16.24 -13.69
N GLN A 149 17.10 -16.96 -12.86
CA GLN A 149 15.93 -17.76 -13.26
C GLN A 149 14.58 -17.19 -12.82
N ARG A 150 14.54 -16.15 -11.99
CA ARG A 150 13.28 -15.62 -11.47
C ARG A 150 12.61 -14.67 -12.48
N LYS A 151 11.44 -15.07 -12.99
CA LYS A 151 10.71 -14.32 -14.02
C LYS A 151 9.60 -13.40 -13.48
N GLY A 152 9.43 -13.23 -12.16
CA GLY A 152 8.28 -12.49 -11.64
C GLY A 152 8.41 -11.90 -10.23
N PRO A 153 7.41 -11.09 -9.83
CA PRO A 153 7.40 -10.35 -8.59
C PRO A 153 7.20 -11.27 -7.38
N VAL A 154 7.69 -10.81 -6.23
CA VAL A 154 7.64 -11.56 -4.98
C VAL A 154 6.96 -10.68 -3.94
N VAL A 155 5.88 -11.18 -3.35
CA VAL A 155 4.98 -10.38 -2.50
C VAL A 155 4.78 -11.08 -1.17
N LEU A 156 5.03 -10.36 -0.08
CA LEU A 156 4.65 -10.78 1.27
C LEU A 156 3.40 -9.99 1.67
N VAL A 157 2.35 -10.69 2.05
CA VAL A 157 1.15 -10.08 2.65
C VAL A 157 1.02 -10.56 4.07
N VAL A 158 1.12 -9.62 5.02
CA VAL A 158 0.82 -9.86 6.43
C VAL A 158 -0.55 -9.25 6.73
N GLN A 159 -1.51 -10.12 6.98
CA GLN A 159 -2.91 -9.78 7.22
C GLN A 159 -3.22 -9.87 8.71
N CYS A 160 -3.94 -8.89 9.25
CA CYS A 160 -4.39 -8.92 10.64
C CYS A 160 -5.79 -8.32 10.77
N ASP A 161 -6.59 -8.89 11.68
CA ASP A 161 -7.78 -8.23 12.21
C ASP A 161 -7.37 -7.49 13.50
N PRO A 162 -7.52 -6.16 13.59
CA PRO A 162 -7.20 -5.41 14.80
C PRO A 162 -8.08 -5.76 16.00
N LEU A 163 -9.23 -6.42 15.79
CA LEU A 163 -10.07 -6.93 16.88
C LEU A 163 -9.55 -8.28 17.42
N ALA A 164 -8.89 -9.06 16.58
CA ALA A 164 -8.30 -10.36 16.97
C ALA A 164 -6.80 -10.27 17.32
N THR A 165 -6.12 -9.19 16.92
CA THR A 165 -4.68 -9.01 17.07
C THR A 165 -4.37 -7.76 17.87
N SER A 166 -3.51 -7.87 18.90
CA SER A 166 -3.11 -6.68 19.66
C SER A 166 -2.33 -5.68 18.80
N LEU A 167 -2.54 -4.38 19.04
CA LEU A 167 -1.80 -3.31 18.34
C LEU A 167 -0.29 -3.45 18.50
N ARG A 168 0.17 -3.85 19.69
CA ARG A 168 1.60 -4.10 19.96
C ARG A 168 2.17 -5.18 19.03
N ARG A 169 1.40 -6.23 18.75
CA ARG A 169 1.81 -7.31 17.85
C ARG A 169 1.86 -6.85 16.39
N ILE A 170 0.94 -5.99 15.98
CA ILE A 170 0.94 -5.37 14.65
C ILE A 170 2.20 -4.51 14.46
N GLU A 171 2.51 -3.64 15.44
CA GLU A 171 3.72 -2.81 15.39
C GLU A 171 5.01 -3.65 15.42
N HIS A 172 5.02 -4.71 16.22
CA HIS A 172 6.16 -5.63 16.24
C HIS A 172 6.37 -6.33 14.89
N ALA A 173 5.29 -6.76 14.23
CA ALA A 173 5.38 -7.36 12.90
C ALA A 173 5.95 -6.38 11.87
N LYS A 174 5.49 -5.11 11.88
CA LYS A 174 6.05 -4.05 11.02
C LYS A 174 7.54 -3.87 11.25
N PHE A 175 7.96 -3.78 12.52
CA PHE A 175 9.36 -3.65 12.88
C PHE A 175 10.21 -4.82 12.36
N LEU A 176 9.73 -6.07 12.52
CA LEU A 176 10.44 -7.25 12.03
C LEU A 176 10.62 -7.25 10.51
N ILE A 177 9.59 -6.83 9.77
CA ILE A 177 9.64 -6.76 8.31
C ILE A 177 10.67 -5.72 7.87
N GLU A 178 10.60 -4.49 8.37
CA GLU A 178 11.53 -3.43 7.97
C GLU A 178 12.97 -3.74 8.39
N ASN A 179 13.18 -4.28 9.60
CA ASN A 179 14.51 -4.67 10.05
C ASN A 179 15.11 -5.83 9.23
N THR A 180 14.28 -6.72 8.68
CA THR A 180 14.76 -7.80 7.80
C THR A 180 14.97 -7.31 6.37
N ARG A 181 14.13 -6.39 5.89
CA ARG A 181 14.21 -5.79 4.56
C ARG A 181 15.51 -5.03 4.30
N VAL A 182 16.06 -4.37 5.33
CA VAL A 182 17.29 -3.57 5.22
C VAL A 182 18.57 -4.43 5.31
N ARG A 183 18.46 -5.70 5.69
CA ARG A 183 19.60 -6.63 5.78
C ARG A 183 19.97 -7.20 4.42
#